data_AF-L8MXV8-F1
#
_entry.id   AF-L8MXV8-F1
#
_cell.length_a   1.000
_cell.length_b   1.000
_cell.length_c   1.000
_cell.angle_alpha   90.00
_cell.angle_beta   90.00
_cell.angle_gamma   90.00
#
_symmetry.space_group_name_H-M   'P 1'
#
loop_
_entity.id
_entity.type
_entity.pdbx_description
1 polymer ?
#
loop_
_entity_poly.entity_id
_entity_poly.type
_entity_poly.pdbx_seq_one_letter_code
_entity_poly.pdbx_strand_id
1 'polypeptide(L)' 'MSQYILLRIQSLQEELESLKKIVSNQLLHSPRKKTSIKGLWKDFEIHDEDFTDARMAIFKDSNNWQE' A
#
# COMPACT_ATOMS: atom_id res chain seq x y z
N MET A 1 -7.04 -34.30 5.88
CA MET A 1 -6.94 -33.01 5.16
C MET A 1 -6.72 -31.82 6.09
N SER A 2 -7.39 -31.71 7.25
CA SER A 2 -7.20 -30.60 8.21
C SER A 2 -5.74 -30.39 8.68
N GLN A 3 -4.99 -31.46 9.00
CA GLN A 3 -3.64 -31.35 9.56
C GLN A 3 -2.60 -30.76 8.59
N TYR A 4 -2.65 -31.11 7.29
CA TYR A 4 -1.76 -30.54 6.28
C TYR A 4 -2.01 -29.04 6.12
N ILE A 5 -3.28 -28.63 6.12
CA ILE A 5 -3.68 -27.22 6.01
C ILE A 5 -3.16 -26.43 7.22
N LEU A 6 -3.31 -26.97 8.43
CA LEU A 6 -2.80 -26.33 9.66
C LEU A 6 -1.27 -26.20 9.65
N LEU A 7 -0.55 -27.25 9.27
CA LEU A 7 0.91 -27.22 9.12
C LEU A 7 1.36 -26.20 8.06
N ARG A 8 0.61 -26.09 6.95
CA ARG A 8 0.93 -25.11 5.91
C ARG A 8 0.68 -23.68 6.38
N ILE A 9 -0.41 -23.44 7.11
CA ILE A 9 -0.70 -22.14 7.72
C ILE A 9 0.43 -21.75 8.68
N GLN A 10 0.87 -22.68 9.54
CA GLN A 10 1.93 -22.41 10.50
C GLN A 10 3.27 -22.10 9.81
N SER A 11 3.65 -22.87 8.80
CA SER A 11 4.84 -22.61 7.98
C SER A 11 4.78 -21.22 7.32
N LEU A 12 3.63 -20.81 6.77
CA LEU A 12 3.47 -19.49 6.18
C LEU A 12 3.57 -18.35 7.23
N GLN A 13 3.07 -18.58 8.44
CA GLN A 13 3.18 -17.60 9.53
C GLN A 13 4.64 -17.42 9.97
N GLU A 14 5.41 -18.50 10.03
CA GLU A 14 6.84 -18.45 10.36
C GLU A 14 7.67 -17.74 9.27
N GLU A 15 7.37 -18.01 7.99
CA GLU A 15 8.01 -17.33 6.85
C GLU A 15 7.71 -15.82 6.85
N LEU A 16 6.46 -15.42 7.13
CA LEU A 16 6.07 -14.01 7.22
C LEU A 16 6.76 -13.29 8.38
N GLU A 17 6.87 -13.93 9.55
CA GLU A 17 7.52 -13.33 10.71
C GLU A 17 9.03 -13.17 10.47
N SER A 18 9.66 -14.13 9.79
CA SER A 18 11.06 -14.03 9.35
C SER A 18 11.27 -12.85 8.40
N LEU A 19 10.41 -12.71 7.38
CA LEU A 19 10.47 -11.63 6.41
C LEU A 19 10.31 -10.27 7.07
N LYS A 20 9.36 -10.14 8.00
CA LYS A 20 9.12 -8.91 8.77
C LYS A 20 10.37 -8.48 9.55
N LYS A 21 11.05 -9.43 10.21
CA LYS A 21 12.29 -9.15 10.94
C LYS A 21 13.41 -8.67 10.01
N ILE A 22 13.58 -9.31 8.86
CA ILE A 22 14.58 -8.91 7.85
C ILE A 22 14.31 -7.47 7.36
N VAL A 23 13.07 -7.18 6.96
CA VAL A 23 12.68 -5.85 6.46
C VAL A 23 12.83 -4.79 7.54
N SER A 24 12.45 -5.09 8.78
CA SER A 24 12.58 -4.16 9.91
C SER A 24 14.05 -3.86 10.20
N ASN A 25 14.92 -4.87 10.21
CA ASN A 25 16.36 -4.70 10.39
C ASN A 25 16.99 -3.89 9.25
N GLN A 26 16.56 -4.12 8.00
CA GLN A 26 17.00 -3.33 6.86
C GLN A 26 16.53 -1.88 6.94
N LEU A 27 15.30 -1.61 7.38
CA LEU A 27 14.79 -0.25 7.59
C LEU A 27 15.48 0.48 8.74
N LEU A 28 15.87 -0.23 9.80
CA LEU A 28 16.55 0.33 10.97
C LEU A 28 18.05 0.54 10.76
N HIS A 29 18.70 -0.32 9.96
CA HIS A 29 20.16 -0.29 9.76
C HIS A 29 20.59 0.30 8.42
N SER A 30 19.67 0.44 7.47
CA SER A 30 19.94 1.25 6.28
C SER A 30 19.74 2.72 6.65
N PRO A 31 20.74 3.61 6.40
CA PRO A 31 20.49 5.04 6.52
C PRO A 31 19.27 5.35 5.65
N ARG A 32 18.19 5.86 6.25
CA ARG A 32 16.99 6.28 5.52
C ARG A 32 17.48 7.05 4.30
N LYS A 33 17.36 6.46 3.10
CA LYS A 33 17.61 7.22 1.87
C LYS A 33 16.70 8.43 2.01
N LYS A 34 17.29 9.62 2.10
CA LYS A 34 16.53 10.87 1.95
C LYS A 34 15.93 10.75 0.55
N THR A 35 14.70 10.24 0.48
CA THR A 35 13.91 10.33 -0.71
C THR A 35 13.64 11.81 -0.86
N SER A 36 14.47 12.47 -1.66
CA SER A 36 14.09 13.72 -2.28
C SER A 36 13.02 13.34 -3.29
N ILE A 37 11.82 13.01 -2.80
CA ILE A 37 10.62 13.20 -3.59
C ILE A 37 10.57 14.72 -3.71
N LYS A 38 11.25 15.25 -4.74
CA LYS A 38 10.91 16.53 -5.31
C LYS A 38 9.45 16.31 -5.65
N GLY A 39 8.54 16.80 -4.80
CA GLY A 39 7.12 16.54 -4.96
C GLY A 39 6.79 16.75 -6.42
N LEU A 40 6.19 15.77 -7.08
CA LEU A 40 5.58 16.00 -8.41
C LEU A 40 4.57 17.16 -8.35
N TRP A 41 4.20 17.54 -7.13
CA TRP A 41 3.34 18.62 -6.67
C TRP A 41 4.08 19.89 -6.28
N LYS A 42 5.41 19.97 -6.44
CA LYS A 42 6.12 21.23 -6.21
C LYS A 42 5.63 22.20 -7.28
N ASP A 43 4.92 23.23 -6.85
CA ASP A 43 4.26 24.25 -7.68
C ASP A 43 2.89 23.82 -8.28
N PHE A 44 2.29 22.74 -7.78
CA PHE A 44 0.91 22.36 -8.14
C PHE A 44 -0.08 22.91 -7.10
N GLU A 45 -0.86 23.91 -7.49
CA GLU A 45 -1.98 24.41 -6.69
C GLU A 45 -3.15 23.44 -6.84
N ILE A 46 -3.61 22.89 -5.71
CA ILE A 46 -4.78 22.01 -5.68
C ILE A 46 -5.99 22.87 -5.39
N HIS A 47 -6.96 22.86 -6.29
CA HIS A 47 -8.24 23.52 -6.11
C HIS A 47 -9.34 22.50 -5.77
N ASP A 48 -10.45 22.99 -5.23
CA ASP A 48 -11.59 22.14 -4.84
C ASP A 48 -12.13 21.32 -6.03
N GLU A 49 -11.98 21.84 -7.25
CA GLU A 49 -12.35 21.18 -8.50
C GLU A 49 -11.52 19.91 -8.77
N ASP A 50 -10.23 19.91 -8.42
CA ASP A 50 -9.36 18.74 -8.58
C ASP A 50 -9.82 17.58 -7.69
N PHE A 51 -10.37 17.88 -6.52
CA PHE A 51 -10.95 16.87 -5.64
C PHE A 51 -12.25 16.31 -6.20
N THR A 52 -13.09 17.14 -6.83
CA THR A 52 -14.30 16.65 -7.49
C THR A 52 -13.96 15.77 -8.69
N ASP A 53 -12.96 16.14 -9.48
CA ASP A 53 -12.53 15.36 -10.64
C ASP A 53 -11.87 14.05 -10.24
N ALA A 54 -11.01 14.06 -9.21
CA ALA A 54 -10.43 12.85 -8.65
C ALA A 54 -11.51 11.92 -8.08
N ARG A 55 -12.50 12.48 -7.37
CA ARG A 55 -13.62 11.71 -6.84
C ARG A 55 -14.42 11.09 -7.99
N MET A 56 -14.77 11.86 -9.01
CA MET A 56 -15.50 11.35 -10.19
C MET A 56 -14.70 10.28 -10.93
N ALA A 57 -13.37 10.41 -11.05
CA ALA A 57 -12.51 9.44 -11.70
C ALA A 57 -12.41 8.11 -10.93
N ILE A 58 -12.34 8.15 -9.61
CA ILE A 58 -12.27 6.95 -8.75
C ILE A 58 -13.63 6.25 -8.66
N PHE A 59 -14.72 7.02 -8.66
CA PHE A 59 -16.08 6.53 -8.45
C PHE A 59 -16.90 6.40 -9.74
N LYS A 60 -16.25 6.36 -10.93
CA LYS A 60 -16.94 6.18 -12.22
C LYS A 60 -17.87 4.97 -12.23
N ASP A 61 -17.45 3.87 -11.63
CA ASP A 61 -18.24 2.62 -11.62
C ASP A 61 -19.36 2.60 -10.57
N SER A 62 -19.29 3.42 -9.52
CA SER A 62 -20.35 3.50 -8.50
C SER A 62 -21.56 4.35 -8.91
N ASN A 63 -21.41 5.20 -9.93
CA ASN A 63 -22.54 5.95 -10.50
C ASN A 63 -23.29 5.18 -11.60
N ASN A 64 -22.81 4.00 -12.02
CA ASN A 64 -23.49 3.14 -13.00
C ASN A 64 -24.46 2.11 -12.38
N TRP A 65 -24.70 2.15 -11.06
CA TRP A 65 -25.61 1.22 -10.36
C TRP A 65 -27.06 1.73 -10.24
N GLN A 66 -27.50 2.58 -11.16
CA GLN A 66 -28.90 2.95 -11.31
C GLN A 66 -29.37 2.72 -12.76
N GLU A 67 -29.51 1.44 -13.13
CA GLU A 67 -30.47 0.95 -14.13
C GLU A 67 -31.02 -0.41 -13.69
#